data_AF-A0A6N6RIF7-F1
#
_entry.id   AF-A0A6N6RIF7-F1
#
_cell.length_a   1.000
_cell.length_b   1.000
_cell.length_c   1.000
_cell.angle_alpha   90.00
_cell.angle_beta   90.00
_cell.angle_gamma   90.00
#
_symmetry.space_group_name_H-M   'P 1'
#
loop_
_entity.id
_entity.type
_entity.pdbx_description
1 polymer ?
#
loop_
_entity_poly.entity_id
_entity_poly.type
_entity_poly.pdbx_seq_one_letter_code
_entity_poly.pdbx_strand_id
1 'polypeptide(L)'
;MKTLLNFVVAICALSSFGGCSASGSNNKHQGPRATINFRLEKTIEIDLPFEYEAGFNLTSQAYSRNDTDFVLLGDMMEARLIEIDLNHGKFVRSIPLPRIARGRYPVFTFHYVNEDTIVILPDISNEHGLYHDSLLFSINIQGIENGSFNLNDSPFIMSWMDRDSSKATFFHHFSPMKMQGNTLFVNPLPLKSGMTQGDIEKHDVPELGYFNLNGMKDLYFQRIQYHPNERVDTQFYAHEQERLNICLRDPNTIMVSHANLPELHLINKNTGQFSSSNETGRFIPDPTPLKNSVVQPSYNPNSTVFRNLIFDSQTDFSYRFATYPSDENLKPGDLSAFRADFVWVGAYDDELKLIAQALKPSWFKLHPEPILVNGKCITIEQDGDRSKFKIQITSLDTVNLAQSEYLLLKDSPTSMTPVVSEEDVHLLFRELSIPSNCVVLTISAPSCPYCLDYATEYFLANLNRMERQNVFLVASDESASPQLRTVESPNILIVDNGRLEDILELNITNPALMIWDGNKVTNTTVLPPDQVTQIDQLLSEFQSSLRE
;
A
#
# COMPACT_ATOMS: atom_id res chain seq x y z
N MET A 1 -19.20 -5.81 40.18
CA MET A 1 -18.41 -4.76 40.85
C MET A 1 -16.95 -5.12 40.63
N LYS A 2 -16.21 -4.28 39.88
CA LYS A 2 -14.73 -4.08 39.69
C LYS A 2 -13.79 -5.12 40.39
N THR A 3 -12.70 -5.65 39.82
CA THR A 3 -11.62 -5.07 38.96
C THR A 3 -10.74 -6.26 38.51
N LEU A 4 -10.49 -6.52 37.22
CA LEU A 4 -9.31 -6.16 36.40
C LEU A 4 -7.93 -6.03 37.08
N LEU A 5 -6.92 -6.49 36.32
CA LEU A 5 -5.45 -6.38 36.41
C LEU A 5 -4.69 -7.41 37.26
N ASN A 6 -4.11 -8.41 36.58
CA ASN A 6 -2.85 -9.05 36.94
C ASN A 6 -2.27 -9.76 35.72
N PHE A 7 -1.36 -9.10 35.01
CA PHE A 7 -0.24 -9.75 34.34
C PHE A 7 0.95 -8.78 34.40
N VAL A 8 1.71 -8.91 35.49
CA VAL A 8 3.05 -8.33 35.63
C VAL A 8 4.01 -9.41 35.14
N VAL A 9 4.67 -9.15 34.00
CA VAL A 9 5.83 -9.94 33.56
C VAL A 9 7.00 -9.56 34.46
N ALA A 10 7.40 -10.51 35.30
CA ALA A 10 8.67 -10.51 35.98
C ALA A 10 9.76 -10.98 35.01
N ILE A 11 10.86 -10.24 34.90
CA ILE A 11 12.25 -10.73 34.87
C ILE A 11 13.15 -9.51 35.15
N CYS A 12 13.78 -9.51 36.33
CA CYS A 12 14.99 -8.74 36.60
C CYS A 12 16.16 -9.73 36.64
N ALA A 13 17.23 -9.46 35.88
CA ALA A 13 18.58 -9.88 36.24
C ALA A 13 19.63 -9.00 35.54
N LEU A 14 20.04 -7.97 36.28
CA LEU A 14 21.39 -7.40 36.39
C LEU A 14 22.50 -7.96 35.48
N SER A 15 23.08 -7.09 34.65
CA SER A 15 24.53 -6.90 34.62
C SER A 15 24.88 -5.46 34.23
N SER A 16 25.14 -4.66 35.26
CA SER A 16 25.82 -3.36 35.17
C SER A 16 27.32 -3.56 35.04
N PHE A 17 28.03 -2.89 34.12
CA PHE A 17 29.39 -2.34 34.35
C PHE A 17 29.83 -1.36 33.25
N GLY A 18 30.23 -0.15 33.67
CA GLY A 18 31.07 0.82 32.93
C GLY A 18 30.30 1.80 32.02
N GLY A 19 30.07 3.08 32.31
CA GLY A 19 30.82 4.00 33.15
C GLY A 19 31.66 4.98 32.31
N CYS A 20 31.01 5.90 31.57
CA CYS A 20 31.61 7.15 31.08
C CYS A 20 30.55 8.28 31.14
N SER A 21 30.53 9.01 32.25
CA SER A 21 30.06 10.39 32.37
C SER A 21 31.22 11.32 31.98
N ALA A 22 31.09 12.49 31.34
CA ALA A 22 30.05 13.49 31.45
C ALA A 22 30.17 14.57 30.35
N SER A 23 29.12 15.40 30.31
CA SER A 23 29.06 16.80 29.84
C SER A 23 28.72 17.07 28.37
N GLY A 24 27.48 17.51 28.16
CA GLY A 24 26.96 18.07 26.92
C GLY A 24 25.49 18.46 27.07
N SER A 25 25.28 19.75 27.36
CA SER A 25 24.03 20.54 27.34
C SER A 25 22.68 19.87 27.68
N ASN A 26 22.15 20.26 28.85
CA ASN A 26 20.74 20.15 29.21
C ASN A 26 19.90 21.08 28.31
N ASN A 27 19.43 20.53 27.19
CA ASN A 27 18.12 20.75 26.59
C ASN A 27 17.90 19.67 25.54
N LYS A 28 17.92 18.41 25.97
CA LYS A 28 17.45 17.31 25.12
C LYS A 28 15.95 17.49 24.96
N HIS A 29 15.54 17.88 23.76
CA HIS A 29 14.15 17.97 23.31
C HIS A 29 13.37 16.73 23.75
N GLN A 30 12.56 16.87 24.80
CA GLN A 30 11.67 15.80 25.26
C GLN A 30 10.41 15.86 24.38
N GLY A 31 10.09 14.76 23.71
CA GLY A 31 8.84 14.62 22.98
C GLY A 31 7.62 14.69 23.91
N PRO A 32 6.40 14.67 23.36
CA PRO A 32 5.19 14.78 24.16
C PRO A 32 5.11 13.64 25.19
N ARG A 33 4.86 13.99 26.46
CA ARG A 33 4.62 13.04 27.54
C ARG A 33 3.17 12.54 27.56
N ALA A 34 2.62 12.27 26.38
CA ALA A 34 1.28 11.74 26.20
C ALA A 34 1.28 10.65 25.14
N THR A 35 0.36 9.69 25.29
CA THR A 35 0.14 8.61 24.35
C THR A 35 -1.25 8.68 23.73
N ILE A 36 -1.44 7.94 22.65
CA ILE A 36 -2.73 7.72 22.02
C ILE A 36 -3.30 6.42 22.59
N ASN A 37 -4.47 6.51 23.20
CA ASN A 37 -5.24 5.37 23.67
C ASN A 37 -6.21 4.91 22.59
N PHE A 38 -6.08 3.66 22.15
CA PHE A 38 -6.98 3.01 21.20
C PHE A 38 -8.06 2.25 21.99
N ARG A 39 -9.25 2.83 22.10
CA ARG A 39 -10.37 2.20 22.81
C ARG A 39 -11.32 1.55 21.83
N LEU A 40 -11.27 0.23 21.72
CA LEU A 40 -12.26 -0.55 20.96
C LEU A 40 -13.62 -0.43 21.65
N GLU A 41 -14.56 0.28 21.02
CA GLU A 41 -15.90 0.53 21.56
C GLU A 41 -16.87 -0.60 21.22
N LYS A 42 -16.78 -1.11 19.99
CA LYS A 42 -17.73 -2.08 19.46
C LYS A 42 -17.07 -2.88 18.33
N THR A 43 -17.36 -4.17 18.30
CA THR A 43 -17.11 -5.03 17.14
C THR A 43 -18.46 -5.50 16.61
N ILE A 44 -18.66 -5.41 15.31
CA ILE A 44 -19.87 -5.83 14.59
C ILE A 44 -19.46 -6.92 13.61
N GLU A 45 -20.02 -8.11 13.72
CA GLU A 45 -19.88 -9.14 12.69
C GLU A 45 -20.93 -8.91 11.61
N ILE A 46 -20.49 -8.90 10.35
CA ILE A 46 -21.33 -8.73 9.17
C ILE A 46 -21.29 -10.03 8.37
N ASP A 47 -22.48 -10.61 8.20
CA ASP A 47 -22.71 -11.70 7.26
C ASP A 47 -23.14 -11.12 5.91
N LEU A 48 -22.43 -11.49 4.86
CA LEU A 48 -22.78 -11.17 3.48
C LEU A 48 -23.48 -12.37 2.82
N PRO A 49 -24.46 -12.12 1.93
CA PRO A 49 -25.09 -13.19 1.16
C PRO A 49 -24.21 -13.70 0.00
N PHE A 50 -22.92 -13.33 -0.03
CA PHE A 50 -21.96 -13.59 -1.10
C PHE A 50 -20.52 -13.51 -0.56
N GLU A 51 -19.56 -13.99 -1.33
CA GLU A 51 -18.13 -13.81 -1.05
C GLU A 51 -17.68 -12.37 -1.34
N TYR A 52 -16.77 -11.87 -0.51
CA TYR A 52 -16.14 -10.55 -0.59
C TYR A 52 -14.71 -10.67 -0.04
N GLU A 53 -13.76 -9.97 -0.65
CA GLU A 53 -12.36 -9.99 -0.20
C GLU A 53 -11.93 -8.58 0.25
N ALA A 54 -11.97 -8.35 1.56
CA ALA A 54 -11.64 -7.06 2.18
C ALA A 54 -10.21 -6.61 1.88
N GLY A 55 -9.29 -7.56 1.67
CA GLY A 55 -7.90 -7.28 1.29
C GLY A 55 -7.76 -6.59 -0.07
N PHE A 56 -8.69 -6.82 -1.00
CA PHE A 56 -8.70 -6.16 -2.31
C PHE A 56 -9.48 -4.85 -2.32
N ASN A 57 -10.12 -4.48 -1.22
CA ASN A 57 -10.82 -3.21 -1.14
C ASN A 57 -9.82 -2.05 -1.07
N LEU A 58 -9.83 -1.19 -2.09
CA LEU A 58 -8.99 -0.01 -2.19
C LEU A 58 -9.61 1.26 -1.58
N THR A 59 -10.92 1.28 -1.38
CA THR A 59 -11.63 2.46 -0.89
C THR A 59 -12.85 2.10 -0.05
N SER A 60 -12.95 2.77 1.08
CA SER A 60 -14.14 2.72 1.91
C SER A 60 -14.50 4.12 2.35
N GLN A 61 -15.79 4.40 2.42
CA GLN A 61 -16.29 5.68 2.85
C GLN A 61 -17.51 5.48 3.73
N ALA A 62 -17.59 6.28 4.77
CA ALA A 62 -18.77 6.31 5.60
C ALA A 62 -19.53 7.63 5.42
N TYR A 63 -20.83 7.55 5.65
CA TYR A 63 -21.74 8.68 5.51
C TYR A 63 -22.98 8.46 6.39
N SER A 64 -23.66 9.53 6.71
CA SER A 64 -24.92 9.48 7.45
C SER A 64 -26.09 9.80 6.51
N ARG A 65 -27.17 9.02 6.59
CA ARG A 65 -28.43 9.27 5.87
C ARG A 65 -29.59 8.97 6.81
N ASN A 66 -30.49 9.94 7.00
CA ASN A 66 -31.69 9.81 7.84
C ASN A 66 -31.37 9.25 9.24
N ASP A 67 -30.44 9.90 9.95
CA ASP A 67 -29.97 9.50 11.30
C ASP A 67 -29.35 8.09 11.41
N THR A 68 -29.00 7.49 10.27
CA THR A 68 -28.31 6.19 10.22
C THR A 68 -26.91 6.37 9.62
N ASP A 69 -25.89 5.85 10.30
CA ASP A 69 -24.53 5.83 9.79
C ASP A 69 -24.32 4.57 8.95
N PHE A 70 -23.78 4.75 7.76
CA PHE A 70 -23.47 3.70 6.81
C PHE A 70 -21.97 3.65 6.50
N VAL A 71 -21.51 2.48 6.11
CA VAL A 71 -20.24 2.31 5.38
C VAL A 71 -20.53 1.76 4.00
N LEU A 72 -19.92 2.38 3.00
CA LEU A 72 -19.84 1.87 1.63
C LEU A 72 -18.46 1.26 1.43
N LEU A 73 -18.43 0.06 0.87
CA LEU A 73 -17.21 -0.70 0.55
C LEU A 73 -17.14 -0.97 -0.95
N GLY A 74 -15.94 -0.87 -1.53
CA GLY A 74 -15.69 -1.28 -2.90
C GLY A 74 -15.36 -2.76 -2.96
N ASP A 75 -16.14 -3.52 -3.70
CA ASP A 75 -15.83 -4.91 -4.05
C ASP A 75 -15.28 -4.94 -5.47
N MET A 76 -13.95 -5.06 -5.55
CA MET A 76 -13.25 -5.10 -6.81
C MET A 76 -13.58 -6.38 -7.57
N MET A 77 -13.61 -7.54 -6.92
CA MET A 77 -13.81 -8.83 -7.59
C MET A 77 -15.13 -8.88 -8.37
N GLU A 78 -16.20 -8.39 -7.76
CA GLU A 78 -17.55 -8.46 -8.33
C GLU A 78 -18.02 -7.11 -8.92
N ALA A 79 -17.13 -6.12 -9.03
CA ALA A 79 -17.43 -4.80 -9.57
C ALA A 79 -18.73 -4.19 -8.98
N ARG A 80 -18.78 -4.05 -7.65
CA ARG A 80 -19.96 -3.55 -6.93
C ARG A 80 -19.58 -2.72 -5.71
N LEU A 81 -20.55 -1.98 -5.18
CA LEU A 81 -20.46 -1.35 -3.87
C LEU A 81 -21.32 -2.11 -2.86
N ILE A 82 -20.85 -2.23 -1.62
CA ILE A 82 -21.56 -2.90 -0.52
C ILE A 82 -21.89 -1.85 0.53
N GLU A 83 -23.18 -1.63 0.80
CA GLU A 83 -23.66 -0.70 1.83
C GLU A 83 -24.01 -1.47 3.10
N ILE A 84 -23.41 -1.06 4.23
CA ILE A 84 -23.62 -1.63 5.56
C ILE A 84 -24.20 -0.56 6.49
N ASP A 85 -25.21 -0.92 7.26
CA ASP A 85 -25.78 -0.09 8.33
C ASP A 85 -25.00 -0.34 9.63
N LEU A 86 -24.29 0.68 10.12
CA LEU A 86 -23.45 0.58 11.31
C LEU A 86 -24.27 0.54 12.61
N ASN A 87 -25.43 1.19 12.61
CA ASN A 87 -26.29 1.29 13.79
C ASN A 87 -26.86 -0.09 14.12
N HIS A 88 -27.37 -0.78 13.10
CA HIS A 88 -27.99 -2.10 13.23
C HIS A 88 -27.01 -3.25 12.96
N GLY A 89 -25.84 -2.98 12.40
CA GLY A 89 -24.82 -3.98 12.09
C GLY A 89 -25.27 -5.00 11.06
N LYS A 90 -25.84 -4.53 9.93
CA LYS A 90 -26.41 -5.41 8.91
C LYS A 90 -26.02 -4.98 7.50
N PHE A 91 -25.86 -5.97 6.63
CA PHE A 91 -25.85 -5.76 5.20
C PHE A 91 -27.18 -5.12 4.75
N VAL A 92 -27.09 -4.07 3.94
CA VAL A 92 -28.26 -3.35 3.42
C VAL A 92 -28.50 -3.72 1.97
N ARG A 93 -27.49 -3.54 1.12
CA ARG A 93 -27.58 -3.79 -0.32
C ARG A 93 -26.21 -3.95 -0.97
N SER A 94 -26.25 -4.55 -2.16
CA SER A 94 -25.18 -4.54 -3.15
C SER A 94 -25.61 -3.64 -4.30
N ILE A 95 -24.74 -2.71 -4.71
CA ILE A 95 -24.96 -1.76 -5.81
C ILE A 95 -24.05 -2.18 -6.96
N PRO A 96 -24.58 -2.79 -8.03
CA PRO A 96 -23.74 -3.24 -9.14
C PRO A 96 -23.12 -2.05 -9.88
N LEU A 97 -21.92 -2.24 -10.44
CA LEU A 97 -21.25 -1.28 -11.33
C LEU A 97 -21.06 -1.88 -12.74
N PRO A 98 -22.13 -1.93 -13.58
CA PRO A 98 -22.06 -2.62 -14.87
C PRO A 98 -21.00 -2.10 -15.83
N ARG A 99 -20.65 -0.80 -15.75
CA ARG A 99 -19.58 -0.20 -16.56
C ARG A 99 -18.20 -0.74 -16.16
N ILE A 100 -17.96 -0.88 -14.85
CA ILE A 100 -16.73 -1.45 -14.30
C ILE A 100 -16.66 -2.96 -14.62
N ALA A 101 -17.77 -3.67 -14.47
CA ALA A 101 -17.85 -5.11 -14.77
C ALA A 101 -17.58 -5.46 -16.24
N ARG A 102 -17.77 -4.50 -17.16
CA ARG A 102 -17.41 -4.64 -18.58
C ARG A 102 -15.92 -4.38 -18.84
N GLY A 103 -15.23 -3.71 -17.92
CA GLY A 103 -13.79 -3.49 -17.98
C GLY A 103 -13.03 -4.81 -17.75
N ARG A 104 -11.85 -4.92 -18.34
CA ARG A 104 -11.01 -6.12 -18.22
C ARG A 104 -10.49 -6.32 -16.78
N TYR A 105 -10.43 -5.25 -15.99
CA TYR A 105 -10.04 -5.26 -14.59
C TYR A 105 -10.92 -4.30 -13.77
N PRO A 106 -11.70 -4.80 -12.81
CA PRO A 106 -12.64 -4.00 -12.02
C PRO A 106 -11.95 -3.27 -10.86
N VAL A 107 -10.86 -2.55 -11.14
CA VAL A 107 -10.20 -1.71 -10.14
C VAL A 107 -10.83 -0.32 -10.22
N PHE A 108 -11.34 0.19 -9.11
CA PHE A 108 -11.96 1.50 -9.06
C PHE A 108 -11.84 2.12 -7.67
N THR A 109 -12.06 3.43 -7.61
CA THR A 109 -12.39 4.12 -6.38
C THR A 109 -13.75 4.79 -6.51
N PHE A 110 -14.34 5.19 -5.38
CA PHE A 110 -15.63 5.84 -5.37
C PHE A 110 -15.70 6.87 -4.26
N HIS A 111 -16.64 7.81 -4.44
CA HIS A 111 -17.01 8.79 -3.43
C HIS A 111 -18.53 8.99 -3.42
N TYR A 112 -19.18 8.63 -2.31
CA TYR A 112 -20.55 9.00 -2.00
C TYR A 112 -20.66 10.51 -1.75
N VAL A 113 -21.56 11.16 -2.49
CA VAL A 113 -21.91 12.58 -2.32
C VAL A 113 -23.31 12.70 -1.72
N ASN A 114 -24.28 12.00 -2.30
CA ASN A 114 -25.67 11.90 -1.83
C ASN A 114 -26.38 10.70 -2.48
N GLU A 115 -27.67 10.49 -2.19
CA GLU A 115 -28.45 9.37 -2.74
C GLU A 115 -28.50 9.33 -4.28
N ASP A 116 -28.46 10.50 -4.91
CA ASP A 116 -28.48 10.65 -6.35
C ASP A 116 -27.06 10.67 -6.93
N THR A 117 -26.00 10.66 -6.14
CA THR A 117 -24.65 10.85 -6.68
C THR A 117 -23.62 10.11 -5.86
N ILE A 118 -23.12 9.03 -6.44
CA ILE A 118 -21.89 8.34 -6.08
C ILE A 118 -20.98 8.45 -7.29
N VAL A 119 -19.85 9.10 -7.11
CA VAL A 119 -18.84 9.31 -8.14
C VAL A 119 -17.96 8.08 -8.19
N ILE A 120 -17.77 7.49 -9.37
CA ILE A 120 -16.95 6.30 -9.62
C ILE A 120 -15.78 6.67 -10.51
N LEU A 121 -14.60 6.17 -10.14
CA LEU A 121 -13.33 6.39 -10.82
C LEU A 121 -12.68 5.03 -11.13
N PRO A 122 -12.76 4.54 -12.36
CA PRO A 122 -11.99 3.36 -12.78
C PRO A 122 -10.48 3.62 -12.68
N ASP A 123 -9.70 2.60 -12.31
CA ASP A 123 -8.24 2.64 -12.45
C ASP A 123 -7.86 2.37 -13.91
N ILE A 124 -7.25 3.37 -14.53
CA ILE A 124 -6.89 3.37 -15.95
C ILE A 124 -5.47 2.89 -16.21
N SER A 125 -4.69 2.59 -15.16
CA SER A 125 -3.34 2.03 -15.32
C SER A 125 -3.33 0.66 -16.01
N ASN A 126 -4.49 -0.03 -16.01
CA ASN A 126 -4.64 -1.39 -16.52
C ASN A 126 -5.31 -1.46 -17.90
N GLU A 127 -5.65 -0.31 -18.51
CA GLU A 127 -6.28 -0.29 -19.84
C GLU A 127 -5.24 -0.07 -20.94
N HIS A 128 -5.04 -1.10 -21.77
CA HIS A 128 -4.64 -0.86 -23.16
C HIS A 128 -5.75 -0.04 -23.81
N GLY A 129 -5.45 1.23 -24.04
CA GLY A 129 -6.40 2.31 -24.27
C GLY A 129 -7.62 1.96 -25.10
N LEU A 130 -8.79 2.23 -24.54
CA LEU A 130 -10.04 2.53 -25.22
C LEU A 130 -10.92 3.23 -24.17
N TYR A 131 -11.48 4.41 -24.48
CA TYR A 131 -12.48 5.20 -23.73
C TYR A 131 -11.99 6.41 -22.90
N HIS A 132 -11.79 7.53 -23.60
CA HIS A 132 -11.49 8.85 -23.03
C HIS A 132 -12.71 9.60 -22.44
N ASP A 133 -13.95 9.23 -22.81
CA ASP A 133 -15.15 10.01 -22.45
C ASP A 133 -15.81 9.54 -21.13
N SER A 134 -15.08 8.76 -20.31
CA SER A 134 -15.65 7.79 -19.36
C SER A 134 -14.91 7.64 -18.03
N LEU A 135 -13.90 8.47 -17.78
CA LEU A 135 -12.93 8.28 -16.69
C LEU A 135 -13.49 8.63 -15.30
N LEU A 136 -14.57 9.42 -15.29
CA LEU A 136 -15.32 9.77 -14.10
C LEU A 136 -16.79 9.68 -14.47
N PHE A 137 -17.56 8.91 -13.73
CA PHE A 137 -19.00 8.83 -13.93
C PHE A 137 -19.72 8.80 -12.59
N SER A 138 -21.01 9.13 -12.61
CA SER A 138 -21.84 9.09 -11.41
C SER A 138 -22.97 8.09 -11.55
N ILE A 139 -23.25 7.41 -10.45
CA ILE A 139 -24.42 6.55 -10.28
C ILE A 139 -25.27 7.07 -9.12
N ASN A 140 -26.52 6.66 -9.04
CA ASN A 140 -27.31 6.80 -7.81
C ASN A 140 -27.14 5.58 -6.88
N ILE A 141 -27.78 5.61 -5.71
CA ILE A 141 -27.75 4.52 -4.72
C ILE A 141 -28.43 3.21 -5.21
N GLN A 142 -29.13 3.25 -6.35
CA GLN A 142 -29.68 2.07 -7.02
C GLN A 142 -28.72 1.49 -8.07
N GLY A 143 -27.56 2.11 -8.32
CA GLY A 143 -26.58 1.66 -9.31
C GLY A 143 -26.91 2.12 -10.74
N ILE A 144 -27.84 3.06 -10.90
CA ILE A 144 -28.19 3.61 -12.21
C ILE A 144 -27.23 4.76 -12.51
N GLU A 145 -26.48 4.63 -13.61
CA GLU A 145 -25.66 5.73 -14.13
C GLU A 145 -26.54 6.93 -14.48
N ASN A 146 -26.17 8.09 -13.97
CA ASN A 146 -26.90 9.34 -14.19
C ASN A 146 -26.02 10.49 -14.67
N GLY A 147 -24.73 10.25 -14.91
CA GLY A 147 -23.82 11.24 -15.46
C GLY A 147 -22.45 10.65 -15.81
N SER A 148 -21.76 11.30 -16.75
CA SER A 148 -20.34 11.10 -17.05
C SER A 148 -19.70 12.48 -17.15
N PHE A 149 -18.47 12.61 -16.68
CA PHE A 149 -17.76 13.89 -16.65
C PHE A 149 -16.62 13.92 -17.67
N ASN A 150 -16.50 15.05 -18.35
CA ASN A 150 -15.35 15.37 -19.20
C ASN A 150 -14.31 16.10 -18.34
N LEU A 151 -13.06 15.65 -18.37
CA LEU A 151 -11.97 16.32 -17.66
C LEU A 151 -11.19 17.22 -18.64
N ASN A 152 -11.15 18.50 -18.35
CA ASN A 152 -10.48 19.55 -19.14
C ASN A 152 -9.28 20.13 -18.37
N ASP A 153 -8.31 20.66 -19.13
CA ASP A 153 -7.10 21.32 -18.63
C ASP A 153 -6.29 20.52 -17.61
N SER A 154 -6.43 19.20 -17.68
CA SER A 154 -5.71 18.30 -16.82
C SER A 154 -4.21 18.29 -17.17
N PRO A 155 -3.29 18.45 -16.19
CA PRO A 155 -1.85 18.37 -16.43
C PRO A 155 -1.39 16.95 -16.76
N PHE A 156 -2.28 15.95 -16.62
CA PHE A 156 -2.02 14.58 -17.00
C PHE A 156 -2.50 14.32 -18.44
N ILE A 157 -1.58 13.88 -19.31
CA ILE A 157 -1.93 13.50 -20.69
C ILE A 157 -2.68 12.17 -20.64
N MET A 158 -4.00 12.25 -20.55
CA MET A 158 -4.89 11.09 -20.56
C MET A 158 -5.13 10.52 -21.95
N SER A 159 -4.37 10.94 -22.97
CA SER A 159 -4.55 10.55 -24.38
C SER A 159 -3.42 9.66 -24.87
N TRP A 160 -3.74 8.54 -25.52
CA TRP A 160 -2.84 7.89 -26.45
C TRP A 160 -2.89 8.67 -27.77
N MET A 161 -2.25 9.85 -27.81
CA MET A 161 -1.88 10.39 -29.13
C MET A 161 -0.71 9.54 -29.61
N ASP A 162 -0.77 9.03 -30.84
CA ASP A 162 0.40 8.58 -31.59
C ASP A 162 1.41 9.74 -31.58
N ARG A 163 2.29 9.74 -30.59
CA ARG A 163 3.39 10.67 -30.45
C ARG A 163 4.65 9.83 -30.53
N ASP A 164 5.45 10.20 -31.51
CA ASP A 164 6.88 9.97 -31.64
C ASP A 164 7.49 9.35 -30.37
N SER A 165 8.09 8.16 -30.51
CA SER A 165 8.67 7.27 -29.49
C SER A 165 9.64 7.88 -28.47
N SER A 166 9.80 9.20 -28.47
CA SER A 166 10.66 10.03 -27.63
C SER A 166 9.92 10.83 -26.53
N LYS A 167 8.59 10.70 -26.38
CA LYS A 167 7.82 11.44 -25.35
C LYS A 167 7.26 10.51 -24.27
N ALA A 168 7.51 10.87 -23.00
CA ALA A 168 7.10 10.12 -21.83
C ALA A 168 5.57 9.91 -21.76
N THR A 169 5.17 8.68 -21.50
CA THR A 169 3.77 8.27 -21.31
C THR A 169 3.42 8.31 -19.83
N PHE A 170 2.29 8.92 -19.48
CA PHE A 170 1.81 8.99 -18.12
C PHE A 170 0.89 7.80 -17.82
N PHE A 171 1.29 6.92 -16.88
CA PHE A 171 0.42 5.87 -16.33
C PHE A 171 -0.09 6.34 -14.97
N HIS A 172 -1.37 6.73 -14.87
CA HIS A 172 -1.93 7.28 -13.64
C HIS A 172 -2.66 6.21 -12.82
N HIS A 173 -2.12 5.95 -11.63
CA HIS A 173 -2.95 5.56 -10.50
C HIS A 173 -3.45 6.84 -9.85
N PHE A 174 -4.75 7.11 -9.89
CA PHE A 174 -5.31 8.23 -9.13
C PHE A 174 -5.28 7.87 -7.64
N SER A 175 -4.15 8.11 -6.98
CA SER A 175 -4.05 7.98 -5.52
C SER A 175 -2.97 8.92 -4.99
N PRO A 176 -3.28 9.74 -3.98
CA PRO A 176 -4.53 9.76 -3.23
C PRO A 176 -5.59 10.66 -3.89
N MET A 177 -6.86 10.26 -3.75
CA MET A 177 -8.02 11.10 -4.04
C MET A 177 -8.92 11.20 -2.82
N LYS A 178 -9.41 12.41 -2.54
CA LYS A 178 -10.37 12.64 -1.45
C LYS A 178 -11.44 13.60 -1.92
N MET A 179 -12.68 13.29 -1.56
CA MET A 179 -13.84 14.13 -1.82
C MET A 179 -14.22 14.91 -0.57
N GLN A 180 -14.56 16.18 -0.72
CA GLN A 180 -15.25 16.95 0.31
C GLN A 180 -16.29 17.87 -0.34
N GLY A 181 -17.55 17.66 0.05
CA GLY A 181 -18.68 18.25 -0.65
C GLY A 181 -18.62 17.89 -2.14
N ASN A 182 -18.57 18.90 -3.00
CA ASN A 182 -18.49 18.74 -4.46
C ASN A 182 -17.06 18.88 -5.00
N THR A 183 -16.03 18.86 -4.15
CA THR A 183 -14.64 19.03 -4.61
C THR A 183 -13.88 17.71 -4.50
N LEU A 184 -13.36 17.24 -5.64
CA LEU A 184 -12.50 16.07 -5.75
C LEU A 184 -11.03 16.53 -5.79
N PHE A 185 -10.28 16.28 -4.73
CA PHE A 185 -8.85 16.55 -4.66
C PHE A 185 -8.06 15.38 -5.24
N VAL A 186 -7.02 15.69 -6.01
CA VAL A 186 -6.21 14.70 -6.72
C VAL A 186 -4.72 15.05 -6.61
N ASN A 187 -3.89 14.04 -6.41
CA ASN A 187 -2.47 14.10 -6.73
C ASN A 187 -2.29 13.68 -8.20
N PRO A 188 -1.89 14.59 -9.09
CA PRO A 188 -1.66 14.25 -10.49
C PRO A 188 -0.30 13.60 -10.73
N LEU A 189 0.59 13.53 -9.73
CA LEU A 189 1.86 12.83 -9.88
C LEU A 189 1.63 11.30 -9.88
N PRO A 190 2.03 10.60 -10.93
CA PRO A 190 1.86 9.16 -11.04
C PRO A 190 2.82 8.41 -10.09
N LEU A 191 2.28 7.43 -9.35
CA LEU A 191 3.05 6.54 -8.47
C LEU A 191 4.01 5.59 -9.22
N LYS A 192 3.90 5.51 -10.55
CA LYS A 192 4.65 4.62 -11.44
C LYS A 192 4.91 5.25 -12.81
N SER A 193 5.27 6.54 -12.88
CA SER A 193 5.70 7.07 -14.19
C SER A 193 7.11 6.65 -14.52
N GLY A 194 7.35 6.30 -15.79
CA GLY A 194 8.68 6.39 -16.39
C GLY A 194 9.15 7.82 -16.63
N MET A 195 8.55 8.82 -15.96
CA MET A 195 8.97 10.22 -16.04
C MET A 195 10.13 10.43 -15.08
N THR A 196 11.16 11.07 -15.60
CA THR A 196 12.22 11.58 -14.75
C THR A 196 11.73 12.83 -14.01
N GLN A 197 12.38 13.14 -12.90
CA GLN A 197 12.17 14.42 -12.20
C GLN A 197 12.29 15.63 -13.15
N GLY A 198 13.20 15.58 -14.12
CA GLY A 198 13.35 16.62 -15.14
C GLY A 198 12.15 16.77 -16.08
N ASP A 199 11.37 15.71 -16.31
CA ASP A 199 10.14 15.79 -17.09
C ASP A 199 9.02 16.48 -16.30
N ILE A 200 8.92 16.21 -15.00
CA ILE A 200 7.93 16.85 -14.11
C ILE A 200 8.15 18.37 -14.07
N GLU A 201 9.41 18.80 -13.95
CA GLU A 201 9.79 20.22 -13.95
C GLU A 201 9.56 20.89 -15.29
N LYS A 202 10.00 20.25 -16.38
CA LYS A 202 9.83 20.76 -17.74
C LYS A 202 8.36 21.00 -18.09
N HIS A 203 7.47 20.18 -17.54
CA HIS A 203 6.04 20.23 -17.82
C HIS A 203 5.22 20.93 -16.71
N ASP A 204 5.87 21.45 -15.67
CA ASP A 204 5.24 22.17 -14.54
C ASP A 204 4.04 21.40 -13.94
N VAL A 205 4.19 20.08 -13.79
CA VAL A 205 3.12 19.22 -13.25
C VAL A 205 2.98 19.49 -11.74
N PRO A 206 1.81 19.95 -11.25
CA PRO A 206 1.63 20.26 -9.84
C PRO A 206 1.61 19.00 -8.97
N GLU A 207 1.91 19.09 -7.67
CA GLU A 207 1.74 17.93 -6.76
C GLU A 207 0.29 17.74 -6.30
N LEU A 208 -0.54 18.78 -6.43
CA LEU A 208 -1.90 18.78 -5.92
C LEU A 208 -2.81 19.67 -6.77
N GLY A 209 -4.03 19.21 -6.98
CA GLY A 209 -5.10 20.00 -7.56
C GLY A 209 -6.47 19.41 -7.28
N TYR A 210 -7.50 19.96 -7.91
CA TYR A 210 -8.86 19.48 -7.70
C TYR A 210 -9.79 19.74 -8.89
N PHE A 211 -10.90 19.01 -8.90
CA PHE A 211 -12.06 19.24 -9.76
C PHE A 211 -13.26 19.66 -8.91
N ASN A 212 -14.09 20.56 -9.45
CA ASN A 212 -15.34 20.98 -8.80
C ASN A 212 -16.55 20.41 -9.55
N LEU A 213 -17.30 19.53 -8.88
CA LEU A 213 -18.41 18.73 -9.39
C LEU A 213 -19.77 19.42 -9.30
N ASN A 214 -19.85 20.76 -9.27
CA ASN A 214 -21.08 21.54 -9.13
C ASN A 214 -22.11 21.35 -10.30
N GLY A 215 -22.58 20.13 -10.56
CA GLY A 215 -23.52 19.77 -11.61
C GLY A 215 -23.00 19.95 -13.04
N MET A 216 -21.71 20.26 -13.21
CA MET A 216 -21.12 20.51 -14.52
C MET A 216 -20.65 19.19 -15.13
N LYS A 217 -21.01 18.96 -16.40
CA LYS A 217 -20.47 17.85 -17.18
C LYS A 217 -18.98 18.04 -17.47
N ASP A 218 -18.55 19.28 -17.67
CA ASP A 218 -17.18 19.66 -17.96
C ASP A 218 -16.47 20.12 -16.69
N LEU A 219 -15.48 19.35 -16.26
CA LEU A 219 -14.69 19.60 -15.06
C LEU A 219 -13.33 20.14 -15.45
N TYR A 220 -12.97 21.30 -14.93
CA TYR A 220 -11.67 21.93 -15.18
C TYR A 220 -10.76 21.67 -14.00
N PHE A 221 -9.55 21.19 -14.28
CA PHE A 221 -8.54 20.99 -13.26
C PHE A 221 -8.08 22.35 -12.67
N GLN A 222 -8.11 22.47 -11.35
CA GLN A 222 -7.63 23.64 -10.64
C GLN A 222 -6.34 23.27 -9.89
N ARG A 223 -5.24 23.90 -10.28
CA ARG A 223 -3.93 23.73 -9.64
C ARG A 223 -3.93 24.36 -8.25
N ILE A 224 -3.35 23.66 -7.28
CA ILE A 224 -2.94 24.25 -6.01
C ILE A 224 -1.45 24.53 -6.09
N GLN A 225 -1.04 25.77 -5.81
CA GLN A 225 0.36 26.18 -5.81
C GLN A 225 1.06 25.68 -4.53
N TYR A 226 1.45 24.42 -4.51
CA TYR A 226 2.09 23.78 -3.37
C TYR A 226 3.43 23.15 -3.77
N HIS A 227 4.49 23.59 -3.10
CA HIS A 227 5.87 23.13 -3.27
C HIS A 227 6.52 23.06 -1.88
N PRO A 228 6.57 21.88 -1.24
CA PRO A 228 6.92 21.75 0.17
C PRO A 228 8.35 22.22 0.54
N ASN A 229 9.30 22.22 -0.41
CA ASN A 229 10.60 22.91 -0.41
C ASN A 229 11.33 22.54 -1.72
N GLU A 230 12.38 23.28 -2.11
CA GLU A 230 13.21 22.99 -3.31
C GLU A 230 13.53 21.49 -3.37
N ARG A 231 12.97 20.79 -4.36
CA ARG A 231 13.21 19.37 -4.56
C ARG A 231 14.71 19.18 -4.63
N VAL A 232 15.28 18.52 -3.63
CA VAL A 232 16.70 18.22 -3.66
C VAL A 232 16.85 17.09 -4.65
N ASP A 233 17.15 17.42 -5.91
CA ASP A 233 17.34 16.54 -7.07
C ASP A 233 18.37 15.41 -6.86
N THR A 234 18.89 15.25 -5.64
CA THR A 234 19.92 14.29 -5.26
C THR A 234 19.39 13.14 -4.41
N GLN A 235 18.12 13.12 -4.01
CA GLN A 235 17.57 12.07 -3.14
C GLN A 235 16.65 11.13 -3.91
N PHE A 236 17.04 9.85 -3.96
CA PHE A 236 16.30 8.79 -4.63
C PHE A 236 15.59 7.92 -3.59
N TYR A 237 14.29 7.67 -3.75
CA TYR A 237 13.47 6.92 -2.79
C TYR A 237 12.82 5.69 -3.45
N ALA A 238 12.35 4.73 -2.66
CA ALA A 238 11.57 3.61 -3.17
C ALA A 238 10.16 4.05 -3.59
N HIS A 239 9.47 3.30 -4.46
CA HIS A 239 8.15 3.68 -4.98
C HIS A 239 7.10 3.98 -3.90
N GLU A 240 7.09 3.21 -2.80
CA GLU A 240 6.15 3.46 -1.71
C GLU A 240 6.40 4.81 -0.98
N GLN A 241 7.63 5.32 -1.03
CA GLN A 241 8.06 6.52 -0.32
C GLN A 241 7.81 7.78 -1.16
N GLU A 242 7.55 7.63 -2.45
CA GLU A 242 7.09 8.70 -3.33
C GLU A 242 5.58 8.97 -3.20
N ARG A 243 4.90 8.21 -2.34
CA ARG A 243 3.49 8.42 -2.06
C ARG A 243 3.27 9.74 -1.33
N LEU A 244 2.17 10.38 -1.67
CA LEU A 244 1.60 11.51 -0.96
C LEU A 244 0.30 11.03 -0.32
N ASN A 245 0.00 11.44 0.91
CA ASN A 245 -1.29 11.18 1.55
C ASN A 245 -1.99 12.51 1.81
N ILE A 246 -3.24 12.63 1.34
CA ILE A 246 -4.06 13.81 1.58
C ILE A 246 -5.15 13.51 2.59
N CYS A 247 -5.39 14.47 3.49
CA CYS A 247 -6.55 14.48 4.36
C CYS A 247 -7.14 15.89 4.37
N LEU A 248 -8.47 16.01 4.39
CA LEU A 248 -9.13 17.30 4.29
C LEU A 248 -9.57 17.75 5.68
N ARG A 249 -9.07 18.90 6.12
CA ARG A 249 -9.47 19.50 7.40
C ARG A 249 -10.80 20.23 7.25
N ASP A 250 -10.89 21.05 6.21
CA ASP A 250 -12.08 21.80 5.81
C ASP A 250 -12.04 22.08 4.29
N PRO A 251 -13.12 22.63 3.67
CA PRO A 251 -13.20 22.84 2.22
C PRO A 251 -12.09 23.69 1.57
N ASN A 252 -11.33 24.43 2.38
CA ASN A 252 -10.22 25.28 1.96
C ASN A 252 -8.86 24.86 2.54
N THR A 253 -8.82 23.87 3.43
CA THR A 253 -7.60 23.51 4.15
C THR A 253 -7.31 22.01 3.99
N ILE A 254 -6.14 21.71 3.43
CA ILE A 254 -5.71 20.36 3.07
C ILE A 254 -4.48 20.00 3.88
N MET A 255 -4.48 18.84 4.51
CA MET A 255 -3.28 18.28 5.12
C MET A 255 -2.61 17.31 4.17
N VAL A 256 -1.29 17.41 4.10
CA VAL A 256 -0.45 16.58 3.23
C VAL A 256 0.65 15.94 4.04
N SER A 257 0.70 14.62 3.98
CA SER A 257 1.77 13.79 4.51
C SER A 257 2.47 13.08 3.36
N HIS A 258 3.62 13.58 2.93
CA HIS A 258 4.50 12.81 2.05
C HIS A 258 5.08 11.62 2.80
N ALA A 259 5.23 10.49 2.12
CA ALA A 259 5.74 9.25 2.71
C ALA A 259 7.25 9.34 3.02
N ASN A 260 7.97 10.18 2.30
CA ASN A 260 9.41 10.45 2.43
C ASN A 260 9.75 11.75 3.16
N LEU A 261 8.77 12.58 3.58
CA LEU A 261 9.07 13.78 4.34
C LEU A 261 8.70 13.62 5.82
N PRO A 262 9.60 14.02 6.72
CA PRO A 262 9.31 14.02 8.13
C PRO A 262 8.16 14.96 8.49
N GLU A 263 8.03 16.10 7.83
CA GLU A 263 7.02 17.12 8.14
C GLU A 263 5.63 16.75 7.59
N LEU A 264 4.61 16.90 8.44
CA LEU A 264 3.22 17.08 8.03
C LEU A 264 2.96 18.53 7.62
N HIS A 265 2.26 18.76 6.51
CA HIS A 265 1.95 20.09 5.99
C HIS A 265 0.45 20.39 6.03
N LEU A 266 0.10 21.65 6.30
CA LEU A 266 -1.26 22.19 6.25
C LEU A 266 -1.32 23.30 5.20
N ILE A 267 -2.09 23.09 4.14
CA ILE A 267 -2.10 23.92 2.93
C ILE A 267 -3.44 24.63 2.81
N ASN A 268 -3.39 25.93 2.54
CA ASN A 268 -4.56 26.68 2.10
C ASN A 268 -4.77 26.49 0.60
N LYS A 269 -5.88 25.85 0.21
CA LYS A 269 -6.24 25.52 -1.18
C LYS A 269 -6.19 26.73 -2.11
N ASN A 270 -6.65 27.89 -1.66
CA ASN A 270 -6.86 29.06 -2.52
C ASN A 270 -5.57 29.84 -2.74
N THR A 271 -4.67 29.84 -1.75
CA THR A 271 -3.41 30.61 -1.82
C THR A 271 -2.18 29.76 -2.10
N GLY A 272 -2.24 28.44 -1.86
CA GLY A 272 -1.09 27.55 -1.90
C GLY A 272 -0.13 27.67 -0.71
N GLN A 273 -0.25 28.72 0.10
CA GLN A 273 0.51 28.88 1.34
C GLN A 273 0.31 27.67 2.27
N PHE A 274 1.40 27.21 2.88
CA PHE A 274 1.37 26.10 3.81
C PHE A 274 2.19 26.37 5.08
N SER A 275 1.83 25.69 6.15
CA SER A 275 2.64 25.56 7.37
C SER A 275 3.14 24.12 7.52
N SER A 276 4.26 23.97 8.21
CA SER A 276 4.87 22.67 8.50
C SER A 276 4.88 22.39 10.00
N SER A 277 4.56 21.15 10.34
CA SER A 277 4.70 20.61 11.69
C SER A 277 6.14 20.73 12.21
N ASN A 278 6.28 20.90 13.52
CA ASN A 278 7.54 20.69 14.20
C ASN A 278 7.62 19.24 14.68
N GLU A 279 8.49 18.48 14.04
CA GLU A 279 8.65 17.05 14.26
C GLU A 279 9.58 16.69 15.42
N THR A 280 10.07 17.70 16.15
CA THR A 280 10.96 17.51 17.28
C THR A 280 10.34 16.60 18.35
N GLY A 281 11.02 15.49 18.68
CA GLY A 281 10.64 14.60 19.77
C GLY A 281 9.78 13.39 19.38
N ARG A 282 9.56 13.16 18.08
CA ARG A 282 9.01 11.89 17.58
C ARG A 282 9.90 10.69 17.93
N PHE A 283 9.28 9.51 18.04
CA PHE A 283 9.98 8.25 18.27
C PHE A 283 10.47 7.56 16.99
N ILE A 284 9.82 7.83 15.87
CA ILE A 284 10.18 7.23 14.59
C ILE A 284 11.31 8.02 13.91
N PRO A 285 12.31 7.36 13.29
CA PRO A 285 13.37 8.08 12.59
C PRO A 285 12.89 8.70 11.28
N ASP A 286 13.72 9.56 10.72
CA ASP A 286 13.47 10.23 9.46
C ASP A 286 13.54 9.24 8.29
N PRO A 287 12.82 9.48 7.18
CA PRO A 287 12.97 8.70 5.96
C PRO A 287 14.40 8.81 5.40
N THR A 288 14.99 7.65 5.12
CA THR A 288 16.33 7.50 4.52
C THR A 288 16.21 7.29 3.01
N PRO A 289 16.92 8.08 2.16
CA PRO A 289 16.99 7.83 0.72
C PRO A 289 17.84 6.59 0.41
N LEU A 290 17.60 6.00 -0.76
CA LEU A 290 18.37 4.90 -1.31
C LEU A 290 19.78 5.35 -1.69
N LYS A 291 20.78 4.49 -1.42
CA LYS A 291 22.16 4.71 -1.85
C LYS A 291 22.42 3.90 -3.12
N ASN A 292 22.77 4.56 -4.22
CA ASN A 292 23.32 3.93 -5.43
C ASN A 292 22.46 2.81 -6.05
N SER A 293 21.16 3.04 -6.29
CA SER A 293 20.34 2.08 -7.05
C SER A 293 20.17 2.53 -8.51
N VAL A 294 20.40 1.60 -9.45
CA VAL A 294 20.14 1.82 -10.89
C VAL A 294 18.66 1.61 -11.22
N VAL A 295 17.95 0.82 -10.40
CA VAL A 295 16.53 0.50 -10.54
C VAL A 295 15.80 0.90 -9.26
N GLN A 296 14.62 1.53 -9.38
CA GLN A 296 13.84 1.92 -8.23
C GLN A 296 13.16 0.69 -7.59
N PRO A 297 13.50 0.32 -6.34
CA PRO A 297 12.80 -0.75 -5.66
C PRO A 297 11.40 -0.30 -5.24
N SER A 298 10.49 -1.26 -5.04
CA SER A 298 9.15 -0.96 -4.54
C SER A 298 9.15 -0.48 -3.08
N TYR A 299 10.14 -0.91 -2.29
CA TYR A 299 10.24 -0.74 -0.84
C TYR A 299 11.67 -0.43 -0.39
N ASN A 300 11.85 0.24 0.76
CA ASN A 300 13.16 0.43 1.40
C ASN A 300 13.17 -0.02 2.89
N PRO A 301 13.85 -1.13 3.25
CA PRO A 301 13.88 -1.67 4.62
C PRO A 301 14.38 -0.71 5.67
N ASN A 302 15.37 0.09 5.30
CA ASN A 302 16.06 0.96 6.25
C ASN A 302 15.37 2.31 6.44
N SER A 303 14.12 2.44 6.02
CA SER A 303 13.48 3.73 5.86
C SER A 303 12.09 3.77 6.45
N THR A 304 11.80 4.87 7.13
CA THR A 304 10.45 5.20 7.56
C THR A 304 9.56 5.49 6.35
N VAL A 305 8.31 5.03 6.44
CA VAL A 305 7.28 5.34 5.43
C VAL A 305 6.06 5.89 6.13
N PHE A 306 5.71 7.16 5.90
CA PHE A 306 4.45 7.72 6.39
C PHE A 306 3.29 7.26 5.50
N ARG A 307 2.39 6.45 6.06
CA ARG A 307 1.42 5.65 5.30
C ARG A 307 0.04 6.28 5.20
N ASN A 308 -0.56 6.68 6.31
CA ASN A 308 -1.95 7.15 6.37
C ASN A 308 -2.06 8.42 7.21
N LEU A 309 -3.11 9.20 6.95
CA LEU A 309 -3.44 10.42 7.68
C LEU A 309 -4.95 10.50 7.90
N ILE A 310 -5.37 10.61 9.16
CA ILE A 310 -6.77 10.73 9.57
C ILE A 310 -6.95 12.07 10.28
N PHE A 311 -8.05 12.76 10.03
CA PHE A 311 -8.43 13.99 10.71
C PHE A 311 -9.75 13.80 11.45
N ASP A 312 -9.76 14.10 12.75
CA ASP A 312 -10.96 14.13 13.57
C ASP A 312 -11.44 15.56 13.81
N SER A 313 -12.52 15.92 13.11
CA SER A 313 -13.15 17.23 13.22
C SER A 313 -13.84 17.51 14.56
N GLN A 314 -14.11 16.49 15.38
CA GLN A 314 -14.70 16.69 16.71
C GLN A 314 -13.66 17.13 17.74
N THR A 315 -12.45 16.58 17.64
CA THR A 315 -11.33 16.90 18.53
C THR A 315 -10.34 17.90 17.93
N ASP A 316 -10.47 18.19 16.63
CA ASP A 316 -9.52 18.95 15.80
C ASP A 316 -8.09 18.36 15.84
N PHE A 317 -8.01 17.04 16.00
CA PHE A 317 -6.75 16.30 16.01
C PHE A 317 -6.53 15.54 14.71
N SER A 318 -5.27 15.47 14.31
CA SER A 318 -4.82 14.68 13.17
C SER A 318 -3.96 13.51 13.63
N TYR A 319 -4.25 12.32 13.14
CA TYR A 319 -3.51 11.10 13.43
C TYR A 319 -2.72 10.67 12.19
N ARG A 320 -1.39 10.68 12.29
CA ARG A 320 -0.48 10.27 11.23
C ARG A 320 0.13 8.92 11.56
N PHE A 321 0.14 8.01 10.59
CA PHE A 321 0.64 6.65 10.76
C PHE A 321 1.91 6.45 9.94
N ALA A 322 2.90 5.78 10.49
CA ALA A 322 4.15 5.48 9.80
C ALA A 322 4.73 4.14 10.19
N THR A 323 5.32 3.44 9.24
CA THR A 323 5.99 2.15 9.49
C THR A 323 7.45 2.41 9.84
N TYR A 324 7.93 1.73 10.90
CA TYR A 324 9.34 1.78 11.29
C TYR A 324 10.24 1.11 10.25
N PRO A 325 11.51 1.53 10.13
CA PRO A 325 12.52 0.73 9.47
C PRO A 325 12.56 -0.69 10.05
N SER A 326 12.79 -1.67 9.19
CA SER A 326 12.95 -3.07 9.53
C SER A 326 14.39 -3.53 9.24
N ASP A 327 14.83 -4.60 9.90
CA ASP A 327 16.09 -5.25 9.55
C ASP A 327 16.02 -5.87 8.14
N GLU A 328 17.09 -5.72 7.35
CA GLU A 328 17.22 -6.30 6.00
C GLU A 328 17.22 -7.84 6.02
N ASN A 329 17.49 -8.45 7.18
CA ASN A 329 17.58 -9.91 7.33
C ASN A 329 16.24 -10.60 7.66
N LEU A 330 15.13 -9.86 7.72
CA LEU A 330 13.82 -10.48 7.93
C LEU A 330 13.34 -11.17 6.66
N LYS A 331 12.84 -12.40 6.80
CA LYS A 331 12.14 -13.10 5.71
C LYS A 331 10.94 -12.25 5.25
N PRO A 332 10.59 -12.23 3.95
CA PRO A 332 9.45 -11.47 3.41
C PRO A 332 8.13 -11.59 4.19
N GLY A 333 7.78 -12.80 4.65
CA GLY A 333 6.60 -13.04 5.51
C GLY A 333 6.70 -12.36 6.88
N ASP A 334 7.85 -12.48 7.55
CA ASP A 334 8.14 -11.84 8.84
C ASP A 334 8.25 -10.32 8.72
N LEU A 335 8.78 -9.85 7.59
CA LEU A 335 8.87 -8.45 7.22
C LEU A 335 7.48 -7.84 7.01
N SER A 336 6.58 -8.55 6.34
CA SER A 336 5.19 -8.12 6.14
C SER A 336 4.42 -8.06 7.46
N ALA A 337 4.57 -9.08 8.32
CA ALA A 337 4.02 -9.09 9.67
C ALA A 337 4.60 -7.94 10.52
N PHE A 338 5.92 -7.77 10.51
CA PHE A 338 6.60 -6.68 11.21
C PHE A 338 6.05 -5.31 10.77
N ARG A 339 5.90 -5.06 9.46
CA ARG A 339 5.36 -3.78 8.98
C ARG A 339 3.89 -3.55 9.31
N ALA A 340 3.11 -4.62 9.49
CA ALA A 340 1.73 -4.54 9.93
C ALA A 340 1.61 -4.23 11.43
N ASP A 341 2.56 -4.72 12.23
CA ASP A 341 2.53 -4.66 13.69
C ASP A 341 3.34 -3.49 14.27
N PHE A 342 4.42 -3.06 13.60
CA PHE A 342 5.29 -1.96 14.03
C PHE A 342 4.97 -0.66 13.27
N VAL A 343 3.82 -0.08 13.62
CA VAL A 343 3.37 1.21 13.09
C VAL A 343 3.35 2.25 14.20
N TRP A 344 4.14 3.30 14.02
CA TRP A 344 4.06 4.53 14.81
C TRP A 344 2.79 5.31 14.48
N VAL A 345 2.18 5.90 15.50
CA VAL A 345 1.08 6.86 15.35
C VAL A 345 1.42 8.13 16.11
N GLY A 346 1.32 9.27 15.43
CA GLY A 346 1.44 10.60 16.04
C GLY A 346 0.11 11.34 15.98
N ALA A 347 -0.28 11.97 17.10
CA ALA A 347 -1.41 12.88 17.17
C ALA A 347 -0.91 14.32 17.14
N TYR A 348 -1.51 15.12 16.28
CA TYR A 348 -1.19 16.52 16.06
C TYR A 348 -2.40 17.39 16.37
N ASP A 349 -2.17 18.55 16.97
CA ASP A 349 -3.20 19.58 17.16
C ASP A 349 -3.43 20.44 15.89
N ASP A 350 -4.27 21.45 16.02
CA ASP A 350 -4.65 22.39 14.97
C ASP A 350 -3.48 23.21 14.41
N GLU A 351 -2.43 23.40 15.19
CA GLU A 351 -1.19 24.09 14.82
C GLU A 351 -0.13 23.13 14.24
N LEU A 352 -0.49 21.86 14.01
CA LEU A 352 0.42 20.79 13.59
C LEU A 352 1.54 20.49 14.59
N LYS A 353 1.32 20.68 15.88
CA LYS A 353 2.26 20.28 16.91
C LYS A 353 2.00 18.84 17.33
N LEU A 354 3.05 18.03 17.41
CA LEU A 354 2.96 16.66 17.93
C LEU A 354 2.63 16.70 19.44
N ILE A 355 1.41 16.29 19.79
CA ILE A 355 0.88 16.34 21.17
C ILE A 355 0.83 14.98 21.86
N ALA A 356 0.80 13.87 21.11
CA ALA A 356 0.87 12.52 21.64
C ALA A 356 1.42 11.54 20.59
N GLN A 357 1.91 10.39 21.03
CA GLN A 357 2.35 9.33 20.12
C GLN A 357 2.23 7.93 20.75
N ALA A 358 2.08 6.91 19.90
CA ALA A 358 1.92 5.52 20.33
C ALA A 358 2.44 4.55 19.26
N LEU A 359 2.54 3.27 19.64
CA LEU A 359 2.53 2.17 18.69
C LEU A 359 1.08 1.74 18.44
N LYS A 360 0.71 1.56 17.18
CA LYS A 360 -0.59 1.03 16.78
C LYS A 360 -0.74 -0.39 17.32
N PRO A 361 -1.85 -0.73 17.99
CA PRO A 361 -2.08 -2.11 18.39
C PRO A 361 -2.30 -3.02 17.17
N SER A 362 -1.92 -4.30 17.27
CA SER A 362 -2.01 -5.27 16.15
C SER A 362 -3.44 -5.52 15.65
N TRP A 363 -4.43 -5.41 16.54
CA TRP A 363 -5.84 -5.54 16.21
C TRP A 363 -6.39 -4.38 15.37
N PHE A 364 -5.79 -3.18 15.45
CA PHE A 364 -6.22 -2.02 14.66
C PHE A 364 -5.64 -2.11 13.25
N LYS A 365 -6.49 -2.29 12.23
CA LYS A 365 -6.06 -2.46 10.84
C LYS A 365 -5.89 -1.11 10.14
N LEU A 366 -4.94 -1.01 9.21
CA LEU A 366 -4.72 0.16 8.37
C LEU A 366 -5.14 -0.05 6.91
N HIS A 367 -5.52 -1.28 6.57
CA HIS A 367 -6.01 -1.66 5.26
C HIS A 367 -7.29 -2.51 5.41
N PRO A 368 -8.39 -2.17 4.70
CA PRO A 368 -8.58 -0.92 3.96
C PRO A 368 -8.37 0.32 4.86
N GLU A 369 -8.09 1.48 4.26
CA GLU A 369 -7.78 2.71 4.99
C GLU A 369 -8.86 2.98 6.06
N PRO A 370 -8.49 3.25 7.33
CA PRO A 370 -9.48 3.48 8.37
C PRO A 370 -10.36 4.69 8.05
N ILE A 371 -11.66 4.55 8.26
CA ILE A 371 -12.64 5.60 7.99
C ILE A 371 -12.98 6.31 9.28
N LEU A 372 -13.14 7.63 9.27
CA LEU A 372 -13.65 8.36 10.43
C LEU A 372 -15.15 8.66 10.30
N VAL A 373 -15.92 8.34 11.35
CA VAL A 373 -17.34 8.68 11.49
C VAL A 373 -17.60 9.14 12.91
N ASN A 374 -18.18 10.33 13.07
CA ASN A 374 -18.62 10.84 14.38
C ASN A 374 -17.55 10.71 15.47
N GLY A 375 -16.29 11.08 15.16
CA GLY A 375 -15.15 11.01 16.09
C GLY A 375 -14.64 9.59 16.36
N LYS A 376 -15.02 8.60 15.55
CA LYS A 376 -14.62 7.20 15.71
C LYS A 376 -14.00 6.66 14.44
N CYS A 377 -12.89 5.94 14.60
CA CYS A 377 -12.24 5.20 13.54
C CYS A 377 -12.95 3.86 13.32
N ILE A 378 -13.22 3.56 12.06
CA ILE A 378 -13.82 2.32 11.60
C ILE A 378 -12.77 1.55 10.82
N THR A 379 -12.47 0.34 11.28
CA THR A 379 -11.57 -0.60 10.60
C THR A 379 -12.32 -1.87 10.26
N ILE A 380 -11.87 -2.53 9.19
CA ILE A 380 -12.49 -3.74 8.66
C ILE A 380 -11.47 -4.87 8.77
N GLU A 381 -11.92 -5.99 9.31
CA GLU A 381 -11.12 -7.19 9.47
C GLU A 381 -11.90 -8.37 8.89
N GLN A 382 -11.29 -9.12 7.99
CA GLN A 382 -11.88 -10.33 7.45
C GLN A 382 -11.08 -11.53 7.96
N ASP A 383 -11.79 -12.46 8.60
CA ASP A 383 -11.25 -13.77 8.90
C ASP A 383 -11.37 -14.64 7.63
N GLY A 384 -10.69 -15.79 7.55
CA GLY A 384 -10.62 -16.61 6.32
C GLY A 384 -11.95 -17.06 5.68
N ASP A 385 -13.10 -16.80 6.30
CA ASP A 385 -14.42 -16.92 5.68
C ASP A 385 -14.76 -15.64 4.87
N ARG A 386 -14.72 -15.77 3.55
CA ARG A 386 -14.98 -14.66 2.61
C ARG A 386 -16.42 -14.14 2.62
N SER A 387 -17.36 -14.85 3.25
CA SER A 387 -18.74 -14.38 3.40
C SER A 387 -18.95 -13.52 4.65
N LYS A 388 -17.92 -13.36 5.48
CA LYS A 388 -18.00 -12.64 6.76
C LYS A 388 -16.88 -11.63 6.90
N PHE A 389 -17.14 -10.57 7.63
CA PHE A 389 -16.11 -9.67 8.12
C PHE A 389 -16.57 -8.96 9.40
N LYS A 390 -15.62 -8.42 10.14
CA LYS A 390 -15.81 -7.62 11.34
C LYS A 390 -15.58 -6.16 11.03
N ILE A 391 -16.50 -5.32 11.48
CA ILE A 391 -16.32 -3.87 11.58
C ILE A 391 -15.96 -3.56 13.03
N GLN A 392 -14.80 -2.96 13.24
CA GLN A 392 -14.35 -2.50 14.55
C GLN A 392 -14.50 -0.98 14.63
N ILE A 393 -15.19 -0.51 15.66
CA ILE A 393 -15.40 0.92 15.94
C ILE A 393 -14.51 1.29 17.12
N THR A 394 -13.59 2.22 16.89
CA THR A 394 -12.53 2.58 17.83
C THR A 394 -12.52 4.08 18.08
N SER A 395 -12.47 4.48 19.35
CA SER A 395 -12.17 5.86 19.73
C SER A 395 -10.68 6.04 19.94
N LEU A 396 -10.15 7.17 19.48
CA LEU A 396 -8.77 7.59 19.70
C LEU A 396 -8.79 8.78 20.67
N ASP A 397 -8.16 8.61 21.82
CA ASP A 397 -8.05 9.66 22.85
C ASP A 397 -6.56 9.90 23.17
N THR A 398 -6.20 11.09 23.64
CA THR A 398 -4.85 11.37 24.17
C THR A 398 -4.84 11.27 25.70
N VAL A 399 -3.80 10.63 26.24
CA VAL A 399 -3.65 10.42 27.70
C VAL A 399 -2.23 10.77 28.12
N ASN A 400 -2.11 11.60 29.17
CA ASN A 400 -0.81 11.93 29.75
C ASN A 400 -0.16 10.72 30.42
N LEU A 401 1.13 10.53 30.19
CA LEU A 401 1.91 9.44 30.76
C LEU A 401 2.74 9.87 31.96
N ALA A 402 2.96 8.95 32.89
CA ALA A 402 4.08 9.08 33.81
C ALA A 402 5.42 8.98 33.05
N GLN A 403 6.46 9.62 33.57
CA GLN A 403 7.78 9.64 32.90
C GLN A 403 8.37 8.24 32.68
N SER A 404 8.13 7.29 33.58
CA SER A 404 8.56 5.89 33.45
C SER A 404 7.86 5.17 32.30
N GLU A 405 6.56 5.43 32.08
CA GLU A 405 5.78 4.81 31.01
C GLU A 405 6.17 5.38 29.65
N TYR A 406 6.45 6.69 29.59
CA TYR A 406 6.98 7.34 28.38
C TYR A 406 8.33 6.75 27.95
N LEU A 407 9.25 6.50 28.90
CA LEU A 407 10.54 5.90 28.58
C LEU A 407 10.39 4.46 28.04
N LEU A 408 9.47 3.66 28.60
CA LEU A 408 9.18 2.32 28.10
C LEU A 408 8.66 2.33 26.66
N LEU A 409 7.72 3.23 26.34
CA LEU A 409 7.22 3.38 24.96
C LEU A 409 8.29 3.85 23.99
N LYS A 410 9.20 4.72 24.45
CA LYS A 410 10.30 5.22 23.64
C LYS A 410 11.34 4.13 23.34
N ASP A 411 11.63 3.28 24.31
CA ASP A 411 12.68 2.26 24.20
C ASP A 411 12.18 0.96 23.54
N SER A 412 10.86 0.68 23.58
CA SER A 412 10.22 -0.52 23.01
C SER A 412 10.49 -0.77 21.51
N PRO A 413 10.53 0.25 20.62
CA PRO A 413 10.85 0.04 19.21
C PRO A 413 12.35 -0.20 18.97
N THR A 414 13.22 0.43 19.77
CA THR A 414 14.68 0.30 19.66
C THR A 414 15.23 -1.02 20.22
N SER A 415 14.47 -1.72 21.07
CA SER A 415 14.85 -3.04 21.61
C SER A 415 14.27 -4.23 20.84
N MET A 416 13.43 -3.99 19.84
CA MET A 416 12.78 -5.02 19.02
C MET A 416 13.31 -5.05 17.59
N THR A 417 14.63 -4.95 17.41
CA THR A 417 15.28 -5.59 16.26
C THR A 417 15.10 -7.09 16.44
N PRO A 418 14.34 -7.79 15.58
CA PRO A 418 14.32 -9.24 15.63
C PRO A 418 15.74 -9.69 15.23
N VAL A 419 16.49 -10.25 16.19
CA VAL A 419 17.71 -10.98 15.86
C VAL A 419 17.26 -12.33 15.32
N VAL A 420 17.08 -12.41 14.00
CA VAL A 420 16.96 -13.69 13.30
C VAL A 420 18.34 -14.03 12.77
N SER A 421 18.86 -15.17 13.19
CA SER A 421 20.19 -15.66 12.82
C SER A 421 20.26 -16.04 11.34
N GLU A 422 21.43 -15.84 10.72
CA GLU A 422 21.82 -16.21 9.34
C GLU A 422 21.53 -17.67 8.94
N GLU A 423 21.06 -18.55 9.83
CA GLU A 423 20.88 -19.99 9.58
C GLU A 423 19.60 -20.35 8.79
N ASP A 424 18.68 -19.42 8.56
CA ASP A 424 17.30 -19.77 8.17
C ASP A 424 16.94 -19.71 6.68
N VAL A 425 17.87 -19.27 5.81
CA VAL A 425 17.77 -19.44 4.33
C VAL A 425 18.31 -20.81 3.90
N HIS A 426 19.23 -21.38 4.70
CA HIS A 426 19.90 -22.66 4.40
C HIS A 426 19.00 -23.90 4.51
N LEU A 427 17.84 -23.79 5.17
CA LEU A 427 16.90 -24.90 5.37
C LEU A 427 15.91 -25.10 4.20
N LEU A 428 15.57 -24.05 3.43
CA LEU A 428 14.46 -24.10 2.46
C LEU A 428 14.77 -24.96 1.20
N PHE A 429 15.96 -24.82 0.61
CA PHE A 429 16.31 -25.57 -0.61
C PHE A 429 16.77 -27.01 -0.34
N ARG A 430 17.24 -27.29 0.88
CA ARG A 430 17.48 -28.66 1.35
C ARG A 430 16.16 -29.45 1.46
N GLU A 431 15.05 -28.78 1.74
CA GLU A 431 13.72 -29.40 1.79
C GLU A 431 13.11 -29.64 0.38
N LEU A 432 13.41 -28.80 -0.61
CA LEU A 432 12.86 -28.90 -1.98
C LEU A 432 13.69 -29.76 -2.95
N SER A 433 14.84 -30.28 -2.52
CA SER A 433 15.70 -31.20 -3.30
C SER A 433 16.19 -30.69 -4.68
N ILE A 434 16.24 -29.38 -4.90
CA ILE A 434 16.79 -28.80 -6.14
C ILE A 434 18.34 -28.86 -6.08
N PRO A 435 19.01 -29.48 -7.06
CA PRO A 435 20.47 -29.59 -7.09
C PRO A 435 21.16 -28.25 -7.38
N SER A 436 22.35 -28.03 -6.82
CA SER A 436 23.21 -26.90 -7.21
C SER A 436 23.59 -26.94 -8.69
N ASN A 437 23.88 -25.78 -9.26
CA ASN A 437 24.29 -25.55 -10.64
C ASN A 437 23.24 -26.02 -11.66
N CYS A 438 21.99 -25.60 -11.45
CA CYS A 438 20.87 -25.87 -12.34
C CYS A 438 20.19 -24.59 -12.82
N VAL A 439 19.38 -24.70 -13.87
CA VAL A 439 18.53 -23.61 -14.32
C VAL A 439 17.14 -23.78 -13.69
N VAL A 440 16.57 -22.70 -13.18
CA VAL A 440 15.22 -22.69 -12.61
C VAL A 440 14.37 -21.70 -13.39
N LEU A 441 13.25 -22.16 -13.93
CA LEU A 441 12.16 -21.34 -14.43
C LEU A 441 11.16 -21.16 -13.28
N THR A 442 10.85 -19.93 -12.92
CA THR A 442 9.96 -19.64 -11.80
C THR A 442 8.69 -18.99 -12.29
N ILE A 443 7.53 -19.35 -11.73
CA ILE A 443 6.22 -18.76 -12.04
C ILE A 443 5.58 -18.26 -10.75
N SER A 444 5.62 -16.94 -10.53
CA SER A 444 5.07 -16.26 -9.36
C SER A 444 3.58 -15.92 -9.53
N ALA A 445 2.79 -15.86 -8.44
CA ALA A 445 1.39 -15.43 -8.45
C ALA A 445 1.12 -14.09 -9.15
N PRO A 446 1.95 -13.03 -8.98
CA PRO A 446 1.75 -11.76 -9.68
C PRO A 446 2.14 -11.79 -11.17
N SER A 447 2.41 -12.96 -11.76
CA SER A 447 2.78 -13.08 -13.18
C SER A 447 1.69 -12.59 -14.12
N CYS A 448 2.08 -11.97 -15.23
CA CYS A 448 1.15 -11.68 -16.31
C CYS A 448 0.47 -12.99 -16.79
N PRO A 449 -0.87 -13.05 -16.97
CA PRO A 449 -1.55 -14.30 -17.33
C PRO A 449 -1.02 -14.93 -18.63
N TYR A 450 -0.76 -14.12 -19.65
CA TYR A 450 -0.16 -14.59 -20.91
C TYR A 450 1.22 -15.22 -20.70
N CYS A 451 2.02 -14.65 -19.82
CA CYS A 451 3.38 -15.09 -19.53
C CYS A 451 3.35 -16.42 -18.77
N LEU A 452 2.43 -16.52 -17.79
CA LEU A 452 2.18 -17.73 -17.02
C LEU A 452 1.71 -18.88 -17.93
N ASP A 453 0.71 -18.63 -18.76
CA ASP A 453 0.16 -19.63 -19.70
C ASP A 453 1.26 -20.07 -20.67
N TYR A 454 1.97 -19.13 -21.29
CA TYR A 454 3.03 -19.43 -22.23
C TYR A 454 4.18 -20.21 -21.58
N ALA A 455 4.69 -19.77 -20.44
CA ALA A 455 5.80 -20.43 -19.75
C ALA A 455 5.41 -21.86 -19.29
N THR A 456 4.19 -22.02 -18.80
CA THR A 456 3.65 -23.32 -18.39
C THR A 456 3.50 -24.25 -19.58
N GLU A 457 2.82 -23.81 -20.65
CA GLU A 457 2.63 -24.59 -21.87
C GLU A 457 3.97 -24.95 -22.52
N TYR A 458 4.90 -23.99 -22.57
CA TYR A 458 6.23 -24.20 -23.12
C TYR A 458 7.02 -25.24 -22.33
N PHE A 459 7.03 -25.15 -20.99
CA PHE A 459 7.75 -26.10 -20.14
C PHE A 459 7.16 -27.51 -20.30
N LEU A 460 5.84 -27.64 -20.27
CA LEU A 460 5.14 -28.92 -20.45
C LEU A 460 5.36 -29.51 -21.84
N ALA A 461 5.31 -28.71 -22.90
CA ALA A 461 5.61 -29.15 -24.27
C ALA A 461 7.05 -29.64 -24.45
N ASN A 462 7.97 -29.17 -23.61
CA ASN A 462 9.40 -29.50 -23.66
C ASN A 462 9.90 -30.31 -22.45
N LEU A 463 9.01 -30.94 -21.67
CA LEU A 463 9.33 -31.57 -20.38
C LEU A 463 10.52 -32.53 -20.44
N ASN A 464 10.52 -33.45 -21.42
CA ASN A 464 11.62 -34.41 -21.62
C ASN A 464 12.98 -33.73 -21.87
N ARG A 465 12.98 -32.54 -22.48
CA ARG A 465 14.19 -31.75 -22.73
C ARG A 465 14.63 -31.03 -21.46
N MET A 466 13.68 -30.45 -20.71
CA MET A 466 13.94 -29.78 -19.44
C MET A 466 14.56 -30.73 -18.42
N GLU A 467 14.02 -31.95 -18.30
CA GLU A 467 14.57 -32.99 -17.41
C GLU A 467 16.01 -33.37 -17.77
N ARG A 468 16.32 -33.55 -19.07
CA ARG A 468 17.69 -33.86 -19.53
C ARG A 468 18.68 -32.73 -19.31
N GLN A 469 18.20 -31.50 -19.27
CA GLN A 469 19.01 -30.29 -19.10
C GLN A 469 19.05 -29.82 -17.64
N ASN A 470 18.48 -30.57 -16.70
CA ASN A 470 18.33 -30.16 -15.29
C ASN A 470 17.70 -28.77 -15.16
N VAL A 471 16.68 -28.48 -15.98
CA VAL A 471 15.87 -27.27 -15.85
C VAL A 471 14.68 -27.60 -14.95
N PHE A 472 14.52 -26.86 -13.88
CA PHE A 472 13.42 -27.02 -12.93
C PHE A 472 12.37 -25.95 -13.18
N LEU A 473 11.10 -26.30 -13.02
CA LEU A 473 9.99 -25.36 -12.91
C LEU A 473 9.57 -25.27 -11.45
N VAL A 474 9.55 -24.07 -10.90
CA VAL A 474 9.02 -23.80 -9.57
C VAL A 474 7.85 -22.83 -9.72
N ALA A 475 6.64 -23.28 -9.41
CA ALA A 475 5.43 -22.49 -9.52
C ALA A 475 4.80 -22.28 -8.14
N SER A 476 4.20 -21.11 -7.91
CA SER A 476 3.35 -20.95 -6.74
C SER A 476 2.10 -21.81 -6.91
N ASP A 477 1.55 -22.29 -5.79
CA ASP A 477 0.28 -23.01 -5.78
C ASP A 477 -0.85 -22.14 -6.35
N GLU A 478 -0.89 -20.84 -6.05
CA GLU A 478 -1.85 -19.92 -6.65
C GLU A 478 -1.74 -19.83 -8.19
N SER A 479 -0.53 -19.96 -8.74
CA SER A 479 -0.25 -19.89 -10.19
C SER A 479 -0.35 -21.22 -10.92
N ALA A 480 -0.27 -22.33 -10.19
CA ALA A 480 -0.11 -23.64 -10.79
C ALA A 480 -1.41 -24.06 -11.49
N SER A 481 -1.35 -24.10 -12.83
CA SER A 481 -2.48 -24.53 -13.65
C SER A 481 -2.92 -25.95 -13.30
N PRO A 482 -4.21 -26.31 -13.51
CA PRO A 482 -4.68 -27.68 -13.29
C PRO A 482 -3.86 -28.73 -14.03
N GLN A 483 -3.38 -28.39 -15.24
CA GLN A 483 -2.52 -29.26 -16.05
C GLN A 483 -1.17 -29.49 -15.36
N LEU A 484 -0.55 -28.43 -14.83
CA LEU A 484 0.72 -28.53 -14.13
C LEU A 484 0.63 -29.41 -12.88
N ARG A 485 -0.50 -29.34 -12.16
CA ARG A 485 -0.79 -30.16 -10.96
C ARG A 485 -0.98 -31.64 -11.25
N THR A 486 -1.27 -32.01 -12.50
CA THR A 486 -1.49 -33.41 -12.90
C THR A 486 -0.24 -34.11 -13.43
N VAL A 487 0.85 -33.37 -13.64
CA VAL A 487 2.09 -33.91 -14.21
C VAL A 487 3.02 -34.35 -13.09
N GLU A 488 3.30 -35.65 -13.03
CA GLU A 488 4.30 -36.21 -12.12
C GLU A 488 5.70 -36.07 -12.75
N SER A 489 6.42 -35.00 -12.39
CA SER A 489 7.83 -34.82 -12.76
C SER A 489 8.64 -34.33 -11.57
N PRO A 490 9.86 -34.87 -11.32
CA PRO A 490 10.75 -34.38 -10.28
C PRO A 490 11.28 -32.96 -10.56
N ASN A 491 11.14 -32.48 -11.80
CA ASN A 491 11.57 -31.15 -12.21
C ASN A 491 10.44 -30.12 -12.10
N ILE A 492 9.26 -30.50 -11.63
CA ILE A 492 8.14 -29.58 -11.37
C ILE A 492 7.90 -29.54 -9.87
N LEU A 493 8.02 -28.35 -9.30
CA LEU A 493 7.80 -28.09 -7.88
C LEU A 493 6.69 -27.05 -7.75
N ILE A 494 5.64 -27.41 -7.02
CA ILE A 494 4.57 -26.50 -6.66
C ILE A 494 4.75 -26.18 -5.19
N VAL A 495 4.97 -24.91 -4.88
CA VAL A 495 5.26 -24.43 -3.53
C VAL A 495 4.24 -23.36 -3.15
N ASP A 496 4.01 -23.17 -1.85
CA ASP A 496 3.22 -22.05 -1.34
C ASP A 496 3.76 -20.72 -1.92
N ASN A 497 2.88 -19.82 -2.36
CA ASN A 497 3.27 -18.54 -2.95
C ASN A 497 4.25 -17.75 -2.08
N GLY A 498 4.06 -17.73 -0.76
CA GLY A 498 5.01 -17.08 0.17
C GLY A 498 6.41 -17.72 0.13
N ARG A 499 6.48 -19.06 -0.05
CA ARG A 499 7.75 -19.80 -0.17
C ARG A 499 8.44 -19.55 -1.51
N LEU A 500 7.70 -19.32 -2.59
CA LEU A 500 8.30 -18.94 -3.87
C LEU A 500 8.85 -17.52 -3.82
N GLU A 501 8.13 -16.59 -3.19
CA GLU A 501 8.60 -15.22 -3.02
C GLU A 501 9.90 -15.14 -2.20
N ASP A 502 10.01 -15.98 -1.15
CA ASP A 502 11.26 -16.16 -0.38
C ASP A 502 12.43 -16.68 -1.25
N ILE A 503 12.13 -17.52 -2.25
CA ILE A 503 13.12 -18.11 -3.18
C ILE A 503 13.62 -17.10 -4.22
N LEU A 504 12.76 -16.18 -4.64
CA LEU A 504 13.06 -15.26 -5.74
C LEU A 504 13.91 -14.07 -5.28
N GLU A 505 13.94 -13.74 -3.98
CA GLU A 505 14.59 -12.57 -3.34
C GLU A 505 14.35 -11.21 -4.07
N LEU A 506 13.43 -11.19 -5.02
CA LEU A 506 13.20 -10.13 -5.98
C LEU A 506 11.69 -10.16 -6.26
N ASN A 507 11.05 -8.98 -6.28
CA ASN A 507 9.67 -8.77 -6.70
C ASN A 507 9.49 -9.08 -8.20
N ILE A 508 9.77 -10.33 -8.59
CA ILE A 508 9.67 -10.84 -9.94
C ILE A 508 8.20 -11.11 -10.18
N THR A 509 7.57 -10.22 -10.95
CA THR A 509 6.13 -10.27 -11.26
C THR A 509 5.86 -10.91 -12.62
N ASN A 510 6.78 -11.73 -13.12
CA ASN A 510 6.69 -12.42 -14.40
C ASN A 510 7.53 -13.70 -14.32
N PRO A 511 7.34 -14.68 -15.22
CA PRO A 511 8.21 -15.85 -15.26
C PRO A 511 9.67 -15.43 -15.34
N ALA A 512 10.57 -16.11 -14.65
CA ALA A 512 11.99 -15.78 -14.69
C ALA A 512 12.85 -17.03 -14.82
N LEU A 513 13.94 -16.89 -15.58
CA LEU A 513 15.00 -17.89 -15.66
C LEU A 513 16.11 -17.51 -14.68
N MET A 514 16.60 -18.50 -13.95
CA MET A 514 17.61 -18.32 -12.92
C MET A 514 18.67 -19.39 -12.99
N ILE A 515 19.90 -19.06 -12.62
CA ILE A 515 20.93 -20.05 -12.28
C ILE A 515 20.96 -20.20 -10.77
N TRP A 516 20.72 -21.42 -10.31
CA TRP A 516 20.74 -21.80 -8.90
C TRP A 516 22.02 -22.54 -8.57
N ASP A 517 22.85 -22.04 -7.64
CA ASP A 517 24.12 -22.67 -7.20
C ASP A 517 24.00 -23.42 -5.85
N GLY A 518 22.77 -23.58 -5.34
CA GLY A 518 22.50 -24.31 -4.09
C GLY A 518 22.45 -23.45 -2.83
N ASN A 519 22.98 -22.24 -2.87
CA ASN A 519 22.90 -21.27 -1.76
C ASN A 519 22.54 -19.85 -2.18
N LYS A 520 22.48 -19.56 -3.48
CA LYS A 520 22.11 -18.26 -4.04
C LYS A 520 21.72 -18.39 -5.50
N VAL A 521 20.98 -17.40 -5.98
CA VAL A 521 20.78 -17.17 -7.41
C VAL A 521 22.00 -16.41 -7.95
N THR A 522 22.67 -16.97 -8.95
CA THR A 522 23.90 -16.37 -9.53
C THR A 522 23.64 -15.58 -10.79
N ASN A 523 22.52 -15.84 -11.46
CA ASN A 523 22.08 -15.10 -12.64
C ASN A 523 20.54 -15.17 -12.74
N THR A 524 19.91 -14.10 -13.21
CA THR A 524 18.46 -13.98 -13.31
C THR A 524 18.05 -13.16 -14.52
N THR A 525 17.09 -13.67 -15.30
CA THR A 525 16.41 -12.94 -16.37
C THR A 525 14.91 -13.08 -16.21
N VAL A 526 14.24 -11.95 -16.00
CA VAL A 526 12.77 -11.88 -15.98
C VAL A 526 12.25 -11.89 -17.42
N LEU A 527 11.16 -12.60 -17.66
CA LEU A 527 10.53 -12.81 -18.96
C LEU A 527 9.21 -12.03 -19.06
N PRO A 528 9.25 -10.73 -19.36
CA PRO A 528 8.05 -9.95 -19.62
C PRO A 528 7.31 -10.42 -20.89
N PRO A 529 6.06 -9.97 -21.13
CA PRO A 529 5.21 -10.46 -22.24
C PRO A 529 5.86 -10.41 -23.63
N ASP A 530 6.72 -9.42 -23.89
CA ASP A 530 7.45 -9.23 -25.14
C ASP A 530 8.66 -10.17 -25.30
N GLN A 531 9.11 -10.78 -24.20
CA GLN A 531 10.31 -11.63 -24.14
C GLN A 531 10.02 -13.08 -23.73
N VAL A 532 8.82 -13.39 -23.24
CA VAL A 532 8.43 -14.75 -22.84
C VAL A 532 8.49 -15.74 -24.01
N THR A 533 8.35 -15.27 -25.24
CA THR A 533 8.52 -16.11 -26.44
C THR A 533 9.99 -16.47 -26.75
N GLN A 534 10.95 -15.82 -26.08
CA GLN A 534 12.39 -16.04 -26.23
C GLN A 534 12.95 -17.06 -25.21
N ILE A 535 12.10 -17.74 -24.43
CA ILE A 535 12.51 -18.72 -23.40
C ILE A 535 13.53 -19.74 -23.96
N ASP A 536 13.37 -20.22 -25.18
CA ASP A 536 14.28 -21.21 -25.78
C ASP A 536 15.72 -20.70 -25.95
N GLN A 537 15.83 -19.46 -26.41
CA GLN A 537 17.11 -18.79 -26.62
C GLN A 537 17.78 -18.53 -25.28
N LEU A 538 17.03 -17.96 -24.32
CA LEU A 538 17.54 -17.61 -23.00
C LEU A 538 17.92 -18.86 -22.18
N LEU A 539 17.17 -19.95 -22.30
CA LEU A 539 17.54 -21.24 -21.70
C LEU A 539 18.89 -21.73 -22.24
N SER A 540 19.14 -21.58 -23.54
CA SER A 540 20.41 -21.98 -24.16
C SER A 540 21.57 -21.12 -23.68
N GLU A 541 21.34 -19.83 -23.46
CA GLU A 541 22.32 -18.89 -22.89
C GLU A 541 22.63 -19.25 -21.42
N PHE A 542 21.62 -19.47 -20.59
CA PHE A 542 21.77 -19.87 -19.18
C PHE A 542 22.49 -21.22 -19.02
N GLN A 543 22.16 -22.18 -19.88
CA GLN A 543 22.82 -23.49 -19.91
C GLN A 543 24.28 -23.41 -20.38
N SER A 544 24.63 -22.41 -21.18
CA SER A 544 26.01 -22.18 -21.60
C SER A 544 26.82 -21.56 -20.46
N SER A 545 26.23 -20.64 -19.70
CA SER A 545 26.83 -20.04 -18.51
C SER A 545 27.08 -21.04 -17.36
N LEU A 546 26.37 -22.17 -17.32
CA LEU A 546 26.64 -23.26 -16.38
C LEU A 546 27.87 -24.12 -16.74
N ARG A 547 28.44 -23.96 -17.94
CA ARG A 547 29.56 -24.75 -18.46
C ARG A 547 30.90 -24.00 -18.46
N GLU A 548 30.87 -22.71 -18.16
CA GLU A 548 32.05 -21.86 -17.92
C GLU A 548 32.47 -21.95 -16.45
#